data_AF-F2TW68-F1
#
_entry.id   AF-F2TW68-F1
#
_cell.length_a   1.000
_cell.length_b   1.000
_cell.length_c   1.000
_cell.angle_alpha   90.00
_cell.angle_beta   90.00
_cell.angle_gamma   90.00
#
_symmetry.space_group_name_H-M   'P 1'
#
loop_
_entity.id
_entity.type
_entity.pdbx_description
1 polymer ?
#
loop_
_entity_poly.entity_id
_entity_poly.type
_entity_poly.pdbx_seq_one_letter_code
_entity_poly.pdbx_strand_id
1 'polypeptide(L)'
;MGNKHQLSSTTKPSKTTRMMMKRGAASASVALLATIVVLLCGLAVAQQCVTCPDQSKCCGGEICCKDGNSYGCCPAGGTCCNDTCCDNTQSCCEGTCCEKQTTFCCPKLSPHPARCCPRWTVCCPGGQDGCCTPFEAQAYMAQPFTKMHLKEDSVKAGSKVIYALFNEVSTVKAVTIDAETGKILANKKVEGFNNWGEMTRLFTYDESRNLFYYMEANFLSDTLPRPLYLYTVDPVTGQATKKTVQGANNFPSGYTYSCTLDAIVLGTEKLDGSGNRVGYLYYTVDPTTAVATKKSESSFQGEDDYAGWFHAVSVNGSLALRQGYKNVVEESVSGLGVTSLSSPTTAVQWYYTQAAASHNFYETLNPIADGVFLSLAQQSVGNHSYDLLKWSPGGVGRVVASLGNSHPVPFFGYVASQLNCKRSTLLTATVEAHAPAILNDRWVIGVFDVSSSSFRQLDIDPKLPAEETSVSGLGVIVDAPST
;
A
#
# COMPACT_ATOMS: atom_id res chain seq x y z
N MET A 1 -11.85 17.96 59.55
CA MET A 1 -10.41 17.63 59.57
C MET A 1 -10.02 17.33 58.12
N GLY A 2 -9.47 18.20 57.29
CA GLY A 2 -8.68 19.41 57.52
C GLY A 2 -7.22 19.13 57.14
N ASN A 3 -6.87 19.19 55.85
CA ASN A 3 -5.63 19.83 55.38
C ASN A 3 -5.57 19.95 53.86
N LYS A 4 -5.58 21.22 53.41
CA LYS A 4 -5.18 21.69 52.08
C LYS A 4 -3.71 22.11 52.19
N HIS A 5 -2.86 21.71 51.25
CA HIS A 5 -1.56 22.35 51.03
C HIS A 5 -1.57 23.11 49.71
N GLN A 6 -1.59 24.44 49.83
CA GLN A 6 -1.08 25.38 48.84
C GLN A 6 0.44 25.47 49.00
N LEU A 7 1.16 25.60 47.88
CA LEU A 7 2.50 26.19 47.86
C LEU A 7 2.57 27.20 46.70
N SER A 8 2.91 28.42 47.08
CA SER A 8 2.96 29.64 46.30
C SER A 8 4.38 29.91 45.80
N SER A 9 4.44 30.66 44.70
CA SER A 9 5.58 31.24 43.97
C SER A 9 6.60 32.01 44.80
N THR A 10 7.85 32.15 44.31
CA THR A 10 8.42 33.46 43.88
C THR A 10 9.86 33.41 43.31
N THR A 11 10.00 33.95 42.09
CA THR A 11 11.05 34.85 41.51
C THR A 11 12.56 34.70 41.79
N LYS A 12 13.37 34.68 40.70
CA LYS A 12 14.17 35.85 40.22
C LYS A 12 14.93 35.58 38.89
N PRO A 13 15.12 36.61 38.02
CA PRO A 13 15.90 36.51 36.78
C PRO A 13 17.35 36.99 36.96
N SER A 14 18.27 36.40 36.19
CA SER A 14 19.69 36.77 36.12
C SER A 14 19.95 37.83 35.04
N LYS A 15 20.71 38.88 35.41
CA LYS A 15 21.25 39.94 34.56
C LYS A 15 22.75 40.07 34.84
N THR A 16 23.57 39.93 33.80
CA THR A 16 24.99 40.36 33.72
C THR A 16 25.38 40.25 32.23
N THR A 17 26.10 41.13 31.53
CA THR A 17 26.92 42.29 31.90
C THR A 17 27.01 43.20 30.67
N ARG A 18 27.04 44.51 30.90
CA ARG A 18 27.20 45.59 29.92
C ARG A 18 28.67 46.04 29.96
N MET A 19 29.39 46.00 28.83
CA MET A 19 30.63 46.78 28.67
C MET A 19 30.37 47.97 27.75
N MET A 20 30.70 49.15 28.26
CA MET A 20 30.78 50.41 27.55
C MET A 20 32.09 50.50 26.78
N MET A 21 32.05 51.02 25.56
CA MET A 21 33.10 51.89 25.03
C MET A 21 32.45 53.11 24.38
N LYS A 22 33.04 54.28 24.67
CA LYS A 22 32.56 55.62 24.33
C LYS A 22 33.45 56.24 23.26
N ARG A 23 32.79 56.93 22.32
CA ARG A 23 33.10 58.23 21.67
C ARG A 23 34.10 58.32 20.49
N GLY A 24 33.61 59.07 19.49
CA GLY A 24 34.31 59.80 18.42
C GLY A 24 33.50 59.70 17.11
N ALA A 25 32.45 60.50 16.85
CA ALA A 25 32.41 61.90 16.39
C ALA A 25 32.94 62.14 14.95
N ALA A 26 32.17 62.96 14.21
CA ALA A 26 32.32 63.49 12.83
C ALA A 26 31.73 62.58 11.73
N SER A 27 30.62 62.93 11.07
CA SER A 27 30.36 64.03 10.11
C SER A 27 30.55 63.55 8.67
N ALA A 28 29.55 63.87 7.83
CA ALA A 28 29.43 63.56 6.39
C ALA A 28 29.16 62.06 6.10
N SER A 29 28.19 61.63 5.30
CA SER A 29 27.66 62.22 4.08
C SER A 29 26.21 61.79 3.85
N VAL A 30 25.35 62.79 3.70
CA VAL A 30 24.04 62.71 3.08
C VAL A 30 24.27 62.56 1.56
N ALA A 31 24.47 61.34 1.05
CA ALA A 31 24.53 61.08 -0.40
C ALA A 31 24.49 59.59 -0.82
N LEU A 32 24.09 58.64 0.04
CA LEU A 32 24.15 57.21 -0.31
C LEU A 32 22.95 56.39 0.17
N LEU A 33 21.76 56.99 0.13
CA LEU A 33 20.49 56.32 0.48
C LEU A 33 19.42 56.42 -0.62
N ALA A 34 19.77 56.97 -1.78
CA ALA A 34 18.94 56.97 -2.98
C ALA A 34 19.32 55.87 -4.00
N THR A 35 20.41 55.13 -3.78
CA THR A 35 20.91 54.09 -4.70
C THR A 35 20.58 52.66 -4.28
N ILE A 36 20.04 52.43 -3.08
CA ILE A 36 19.67 51.08 -2.58
C ILE A 36 18.16 50.81 -2.69
N VAL A 37 17.32 51.84 -2.89
CA VAL A 37 15.87 51.67 -3.10
C VAL A 37 15.52 51.38 -4.57
N VAL A 38 16.45 51.57 -5.51
CA VAL A 38 16.27 51.23 -6.95
C VAL A 38 16.75 49.81 -7.29
N LEU A 39 17.44 49.10 -6.38
CA LEU A 39 17.84 47.69 -6.59
C LEU A 39 16.82 46.66 -6.09
N LEU A 40 15.62 47.10 -5.69
CA LEU A 40 14.46 46.27 -5.36
C LEU A 40 13.33 46.44 -6.40
N CYS A 41 13.62 47.03 -7.56
CA CYS A 41 12.76 46.96 -8.73
C CYS A 41 13.11 45.74 -9.57
N GLY A 42 12.28 44.70 -9.49
CA GLY A 42 12.05 43.79 -10.61
C GLY A 42 13.24 42.96 -11.06
N LEU A 43 13.75 42.08 -10.20
CA LEU A 43 14.15 40.77 -10.72
C LEU A 43 12.86 40.02 -11.07
N ALA A 44 12.22 40.45 -12.16
CA ALA A 44 11.40 39.54 -12.93
C ALA A 44 12.37 38.44 -13.34
N VAL A 45 12.35 37.33 -12.61
CA VAL A 45 13.05 36.11 -13.01
C VAL A 45 12.53 35.85 -14.41
N ALA A 46 13.34 36.14 -15.42
CA ALA A 46 12.97 35.93 -16.80
C ALA A 46 12.62 34.44 -16.89
N GLN A 47 11.32 34.16 -16.96
CA GLN A 47 10.80 32.81 -16.91
C GLN A 47 11.41 32.11 -18.13
N GLN A 48 12.38 31.23 -17.88
CA GLN A 48 13.09 30.55 -18.96
C GLN A 48 12.05 29.72 -19.71
N CYS A 49 11.83 30.11 -20.97
CA CYS A 49 10.96 29.38 -21.87
C CYS A 49 11.82 28.60 -22.86
N VAL A 50 11.49 27.31 -23.03
CA VAL A 50 12.04 26.46 -24.08
C VAL A 50 11.14 26.61 -25.30
N THR A 51 11.72 26.84 -26.48
CA THR A 51 10.99 26.86 -27.75
C THR A 51 11.03 25.46 -28.36
N CYS A 52 9.87 24.88 -28.65
CA CYS A 52 9.74 23.56 -29.22
C CYS A 52 10.02 23.59 -30.74
N PRO A 53 10.28 22.43 -31.37
CA PRO A 53 10.58 22.38 -32.81
C PRO A 53 9.48 22.94 -33.72
N ASP A 54 8.21 22.93 -33.29
CA ASP A 54 7.07 23.55 -33.99
C ASP A 54 6.90 25.05 -33.70
N GLN A 55 7.88 25.69 -33.05
CA GLN A 55 7.87 27.10 -32.62
C GLN A 55 6.95 27.42 -31.44
N SER A 56 6.25 26.44 -30.86
CA SER A 56 5.55 26.63 -29.58
C SER A 56 6.55 26.89 -28.45
N LYS A 57 6.08 27.44 -27.32
CA LYS A 57 6.94 27.80 -26.18
C LYS A 57 6.39 27.21 -24.88
N CYS A 58 7.26 26.51 -24.14
CA CYS A 58 6.99 25.97 -22.81
C CYS A 58 7.77 26.77 -21.78
N CYS A 59 7.12 27.21 -20.71
CA CYS A 59 7.68 28.19 -19.78
C CYS A 59 7.60 27.68 -18.34
N GLY A 60 8.46 28.18 -17.45
CA GLY A 60 8.39 27.81 -16.03
C GLY A 60 9.01 26.45 -15.71
N GLY A 61 10.07 26.08 -16.44
CA GLY A 61 10.78 24.81 -16.22
C GLY A 61 10.12 23.60 -16.88
N GLU A 62 9.06 23.82 -17.66
CA GLU A 62 8.47 22.82 -18.55
C GLU A 62 9.44 22.40 -19.66
N ILE A 63 9.23 21.20 -20.20
CA ILE A 63 10.00 20.67 -21.33
C ILE A 63 9.08 20.41 -22.53
N CYS A 64 9.64 20.55 -23.73
CA CYS A 64 8.92 20.27 -24.98
C CYS A 64 8.83 18.77 -25.22
N CYS A 65 7.60 18.26 -25.32
CA CYS A 65 7.29 16.86 -25.57
C CYS A 65 6.51 16.77 -26.87
N LYS A 66 6.89 15.86 -27.76
CA LYS A 66 6.08 15.60 -28.96
C LYS A 66 4.74 14.97 -28.52
N ASP A 67 3.66 15.36 -29.16
CA ASP A 67 2.29 14.86 -28.95
C ASP A 67 1.68 14.65 -30.34
N GLY A 68 1.73 13.41 -30.83
CA GLY A 68 1.38 13.07 -32.21
C GLY A 68 2.26 13.79 -33.24
N ASN A 69 1.68 14.75 -33.97
CA ASN A 69 2.35 15.55 -35.00
C ASN A 69 2.72 16.98 -34.53
N SER A 70 2.40 17.34 -33.29
CA SER A 70 2.68 18.64 -32.67
C SER A 70 3.58 18.50 -31.44
N TYR A 71 3.98 19.61 -30.82
CA TYR A 71 4.63 19.60 -29.50
C TYR A 71 3.71 20.21 -28.44
N GLY A 72 3.72 19.60 -27.26
CA GLY A 72 3.08 20.08 -26.04
C GLY A 72 4.09 20.30 -24.91
N CYS A 73 3.67 21.00 -23.87
CA CYS A 73 4.50 21.31 -22.72
C CYS A 73 4.26 20.31 -21.59
N CYS A 74 5.32 19.60 -21.20
CA CYS A 74 5.32 18.73 -20.04
C CYS A 74 5.54 19.55 -18.76
N PRO A 75 4.86 19.26 -17.64
CA PRO A 75 5.05 19.95 -16.37
C PRO A 75 6.51 19.96 -15.92
N ALA A 76 6.89 20.96 -15.14
CA ALA A 76 8.25 21.05 -14.59
C ALA A 76 8.63 19.78 -13.81
N GLY A 77 9.76 19.16 -14.17
CA GLY A 77 10.20 17.88 -13.61
C GLY A 77 9.61 16.63 -14.28
N GLY A 78 8.71 16.78 -15.26
CA GLY A 78 8.25 15.71 -16.13
C GLY A 78 9.32 15.24 -17.13
N THR A 79 9.04 14.16 -17.87
CA THR A 79 9.92 13.59 -18.90
C THR A 79 9.14 13.21 -20.15
N CYS A 80 9.71 13.46 -21.34
CA CYS A 80 9.11 13.03 -22.60
C CYS A 80 9.26 11.52 -22.77
N CYS A 81 8.16 10.84 -23.08
CA CYS A 81 8.15 9.40 -23.30
C CYS A 81 7.54 9.04 -24.66
N ASN A 82 8.38 8.98 -25.70
CA ASN A 82 8.00 8.47 -27.04
C ASN A 82 6.67 9.06 -27.55
N ASP A 83 6.52 10.38 -27.40
CA ASP A 83 5.35 11.20 -27.74
C ASP A 83 4.27 11.35 -26.64
N THR A 84 4.53 10.92 -25.40
CA THR A 84 3.65 11.15 -24.24
C THR A 84 4.36 11.92 -23.13
N CYS A 85 3.67 12.87 -22.50
CA CYS A 85 4.15 13.58 -21.33
C CYS A 85 3.99 12.72 -20.07
N CYS A 86 5.09 12.32 -19.43
CA CYS A 86 5.04 11.77 -18.08
C CYS A 86 5.31 12.88 -17.08
N ASP A 87 4.46 13.02 -16.08
CA ASP A 87 4.72 13.96 -14.98
C ASP A 87 5.85 13.44 -14.07
N ASN A 88 6.16 14.19 -13.01
CA ASN A 88 7.17 13.80 -12.03
C ASN A 88 6.75 12.59 -11.18
N THR A 89 5.48 12.18 -11.22
CA THR A 89 4.91 11.00 -10.55
C THR A 89 5.11 9.71 -11.34
N GLN A 90 5.42 9.87 -12.62
CA GLN A 90 5.56 8.80 -13.58
C GLN A 90 7.00 8.65 -14.06
N SER A 91 7.37 7.42 -14.39
CA SER A 91 8.61 7.07 -15.09
C SER A 91 8.27 6.70 -16.52
N CYS A 92 9.04 7.22 -17.46
CA CYS A 92 8.92 6.83 -18.85
C CYS A 92 9.40 5.39 -19.09
N CYS A 93 8.55 4.60 -19.75
CA CYS A 93 8.79 3.24 -20.16
C CYS A 93 8.56 3.09 -21.67
N GLU A 94 9.59 3.33 -22.50
CA GLU A 94 9.57 3.15 -23.96
C GLU A 94 8.33 3.72 -24.71
N GLY A 95 7.71 4.77 -24.18
CA GLY A 95 6.49 5.38 -24.72
C GLY A 95 5.26 5.36 -23.82
N THR A 96 5.37 4.76 -22.63
CA THR A 96 4.27 4.70 -21.66
C THR A 96 4.71 5.31 -20.33
N CYS A 97 3.83 6.09 -19.71
CA CYS A 97 4.08 6.70 -18.40
C CYS A 97 3.60 5.78 -17.27
N CYS A 98 4.54 5.32 -16.45
CA CYS A 98 4.31 4.36 -15.38
C CYS A 98 4.43 4.99 -14.00
N GLU A 99 3.45 4.80 -13.13
CA GLU A 99 3.53 5.30 -11.75
C GLU A 99 4.78 4.74 -11.04
N LYS A 100 5.64 5.62 -10.52
CA LYS A 100 6.98 5.29 -9.99
C LYS A 100 7.01 4.24 -8.87
N GLN A 101 5.90 4.04 -8.16
CA GLN A 101 5.88 3.23 -6.93
C GLN A 101 5.06 1.96 -7.01
N THR A 102 3.97 2.01 -7.75
CA THR A 102 3.05 0.89 -7.91
C THR A 102 3.46 0.03 -9.07
N THR A 103 4.26 0.56 -10.02
CA THR A 103 4.59 -0.14 -11.27
C THR A 103 6.09 -0.17 -11.60
N PHE A 104 6.54 -1.27 -12.22
CA PHE A 104 7.79 -1.45 -12.93
C PHE A 104 7.53 -1.41 -14.45
N CYS A 105 8.50 -0.92 -15.20
CA CYS A 105 8.44 -0.78 -16.64
C CYS A 105 8.61 -2.13 -17.34
N CYS A 106 7.58 -2.57 -18.06
CA CYS A 106 7.69 -3.68 -18.99
C CYS A 106 8.03 -3.14 -20.39
N PRO A 107 9.26 -3.36 -20.91
CA PRO A 107 9.66 -2.85 -22.22
C PRO A 107 8.83 -3.49 -23.33
N LYS A 108 8.81 -2.84 -24.49
CA LYS A 108 8.11 -3.31 -25.69
C LYS A 108 8.69 -4.66 -26.11
N LEU A 109 7.84 -5.67 -26.24
CA LEU A 109 8.22 -7.01 -26.67
C LEU A 109 7.34 -7.39 -27.86
N SER A 110 7.86 -7.35 -29.09
CA SER A 110 7.09 -7.65 -30.31
C SER A 110 6.29 -8.96 -30.17
N PRO A 111 4.95 -8.97 -30.29
CA PRO A 111 4.08 -7.90 -30.85
C PRO A 111 3.49 -6.88 -29.84
N HIS A 112 3.81 -6.96 -28.55
CA HIS A 112 3.22 -6.18 -27.46
C HIS A 112 3.90 -4.81 -27.22
N PRO A 113 3.12 -3.74 -26.93
CA PRO A 113 3.66 -2.45 -26.54
C PRO A 113 4.35 -2.50 -25.16
N ALA A 114 5.13 -1.45 -24.86
CA ALA A 114 5.59 -1.20 -23.50
C ALA A 114 4.39 -0.97 -22.57
N ARG A 115 4.53 -1.31 -21.29
CA ARG A 115 3.43 -1.25 -20.33
C ARG A 115 3.91 -1.09 -18.89
N CYS A 116 3.00 -0.63 -18.04
CA CYS A 116 3.25 -0.43 -16.62
C CYS A 116 2.73 -1.62 -15.86
N CYS A 117 3.65 -2.40 -15.31
CA CYS A 117 3.36 -3.62 -14.62
C CYS A 117 3.42 -3.37 -13.12
N PRO A 118 2.46 -3.78 -12.29
CA PRO A 118 2.62 -3.54 -10.88
C PRO A 118 3.94 -4.14 -10.35
N ARG A 119 4.63 -3.49 -9.39
CA ARG A 119 6.03 -3.83 -9.01
C ARG A 119 6.25 -5.31 -8.63
N TRP A 120 5.19 -6.02 -8.25
CA TRP A 120 5.16 -7.44 -7.91
C TRP A 120 4.84 -8.37 -9.10
N THR A 121 4.91 -7.88 -10.33
CA THR A 121 4.71 -8.62 -11.59
C THR A 121 5.93 -8.43 -12.51
N VAL A 122 6.10 -9.30 -13.50
CA VAL A 122 7.19 -9.28 -14.49
C VAL A 122 6.67 -9.04 -15.91
N CYS A 123 7.58 -8.62 -16.79
CA CYS A 123 7.31 -8.47 -18.22
C CYS A 123 7.19 -9.85 -18.87
N CYS A 124 5.99 -10.21 -19.29
CA CYS A 124 5.77 -11.43 -20.06
C CYS A 124 6.15 -11.25 -21.54
N PRO A 125 6.97 -12.15 -22.13
CA PRO A 125 7.25 -12.18 -23.57
C PRO A 125 6.19 -12.93 -24.40
N GLY A 126 5.26 -13.67 -23.77
CA GLY A 126 4.32 -14.55 -24.47
C GLY A 126 2.85 -14.19 -24.25
N GLY A 127 2.31 -13.31 -25.08
CA GLY A 127 0.95 -13.44 -25.61
C GLY A 127 -0.20 -13.58 -24.64
N GLN A 128 -0.40 -12.62 -23.72
CA GLN A 128 -1.70 -12.13 -23.21
C GLN A 128 -1.45 -10.72 -22.64
N ASP A 129 -2.33 -9.76 -22.92
CA ASP A 129 -2.15 -8.37 -22.50
C ASP A 129 -2.20 -8.28 -20.96
N GLY A 130 -1.02 -8.23 -20.34
CA GLY A 130 -0.92 -8.21 -18.89
C GLY A 130 0.50 -8.30 -18.33
N CYS A 131 0.56 -8.03 -17.04
CA CYS A 131 1.72 -8.17 -16.19
C CYS A 131 1.69 -9.58 -15.62
N CYS A 132 2.74 -10.34 -15.89
CA CYS A 132 2.76 -11.75 -15.54
C CYS A 132 3.36 -11.97 -14.17
N THR A 133 3.10 -13.13 -13.61
CA THR A 133 3.84 -13.57 -12.42
C THR A 133 5.18 -14.19 -12.83
N PRO A 134 6.18 -14.19 -11.95
CA PRO A 134 7.58 -14.54 -12.25
C PRO A 134 7.79 -15.92 -12.89
N PHE A 135 6.95 -16.91 -12.56
CA PHE A 135 7.06 -18.24 -13.13
C PHE A 135 6.84 -18.26 -14.66
N GLU A 136 6.16 -17.29 -15.27
CA GLU A 136 6.04 -17.17 -16.74
C GLU A 136 7.35 -16.66 -17.36
N ALA A 137 8.04 -15.75 -16.68
CA ALA A 137 9.38 -15.32 -17.08
C ALA A 137 10.43 -16.42 -16.84
N GLN A 138 10.28 -17.21 -15.77
CA GLN A 138 11.25 -18.25 -15.41
C GLN A 138 11.06 -19.57 -16.17
N ALA A 139 9.80 -19.96 -16.47
CA ALA A 139 9.51 -21.06 -17.40
C ALA A 139 10.09 -20.80 -18.80
N TYR A 140 10.26 -19.52 -19.16
CA TYR A 140 10.96 -19.08 -20.35
C TYR A 140 12.51 -19.12 -20.21
N MET A 141 13.05 -19.05 -18.99
CA MET A 141 14.50 -19.03 -18.69
C MET A 141 15.11 -20.39 -18.25
N ALA A 142 14.40 -21.50 -18.45
CA ALA A 142 14.94 -22.87 -18.41
C ALA A 142 15.64 -23.29 -17.09
N GLN A 143 14.84 -23.58 -16.06
CA GLN A 143 15.18 -24.54 -15.00
C GLN A 143 14.00 -25.54 -14.87
N PRO A 144 14.23 -26.86 -14.85
CA PRO A 144 13.16 -27.84 -14.67
C PRO A 144 12.73 -27.87 -13.20
N PHE A 145 11.64 -27.18 -12.87
CA PHE A 145 11.05 -27.27 -11.53
C PHE A 145 10.09 -28.46 -11.44
N THR A 146 10.16 -29.15 -10.30
CA THR A 146 9.28 -30.28 -10.01
C THR A 146 7.95 -29.73 -9.55
N LYS A 147 6.90 -29.82 -10.38
CA LYS A 147 5.53 -29.50 -9.95
C LYS A 147 5.24 -30.28 -8.67
N MET A 148 4.97 -29.56 -7.59
CA MET A 148 4.64 -30.18 -6.32
C MET A 148 3.23 -30.77 -6.41
N HIS A 149 3.14 -32.10 -6.54
CA HIS A 149 1.86 -32.81 -6.44
C HIS A 149 1.65 -33.19 -4.99
N LEU A 150 0.91 -32.35 -4.28
CA LEU A 150 0.51 -32.64 -2.91
C LEU A 150 -0.62 -33.65 -2.93
N LYS A 151 -0.44 -34.75 -2.20
CA LYS A 151 -1.58 -35.58 -1.82
C LYS A 151 -2.37 -34.76 -0.81
N GLU A 152 -3.62 -34.47 -1.15
CA GLU A 152 -4.55 -33.86 -0.21
C GLU A 152 -4.74 -34.82 0.96
N ASP A 153 -4.30 -34.42 2.14
CA ASP A 153 -4.63 -35.13 3.37
C ASP A 153 -5.99 -34.63 3.84
N SER A 154 -6.86 -35.55 4.28
CA SER A 154 -8.14 -35.14 4.81
C SER A 154 -7.95 -34.28 6.07
N VAL A 155 -8.53 -33.08 6.06
CA VAL A 155 -8.58 -32.20 7.23
C VAL A 155 -9.42 -32.89 8.30
N LYS A 156 -8.85 -33.18 9.48
CA LYS A 156 -9.63 -33.71 10.60
C LYS A 156 -10.57 -32.62 11.12
N ALA A 157 -11.87 -32.92 11.16
CA ALA A 157 -12.89 -32.04 11.74
C ALA A 157 -12.47 -31.55 13.14
N GLY A 158 -12.62 -30.25 13.40
CA GLY A 158 -12.26 -29.62 14.68
C GLY A 158 -10.77 -29.30 14.86
N SER A 159 -9.91 -29.56 13.87
CA SER A 159 -8.53 -29.05 13.90
C SER A 159 -8.52 -27.55 13.64
N LYS A 160 -7.61 -26.81 14.27
CA LYS A 160 -7.43 -25.39 13.98
C LYS A 160 -6.66 -25.23 12.67
N VAL A 161 -7.22 -24.50 11.72
CA VAL A 161 -6.61 -24.29 10.40
C VAL A 161 -6.45 -22.81 10.08
N ILE A 162 -5.44 -22.50 9.29
CA ILE A 162 -5.18 -21.21 8.67
C ILE A 162 -5.49 -21.36 7.18
N TYR A 163 -6.31 -20.46 6.65
CA TYR A 163 -6.48 -20.35 5.21
C TYR A 163 -5.55 -19.29 4.65
N ALA A 164 -4.96 -19.53 3.50
CA ALA A 164 -4.16 -18.55 2.79
C ALA A 164 -4.45 -18.63 1.30
N LEU A 165 -4.43 -17.49 0.63
CA LEU A 165 -4.40 -17.42 -0.82
C LEU A 165 -2.97 -17.11 -1.25
N PHE A 166 -2.49 -17.84 -2.25
CA PHE A 166 -1.22 -17.58 -2.92
C PHE A 166 -1.47 -17.33 -4.40
N ASN A 167 -0.93 -16.24 -4.91
CA ASN A 167 -0.85 -16.01 -6.35
C ASN A 167 0.30 -16.85 -6.91
N GLU A 168 -0.04 -17.64 -7.92
CA GLU A 168 0.88 -18.36 -8.78
C GLU A 168 0.71 -17.86 -10.22
N VAL A 169 1.51 -18.41 -11.13
CA VAL A 169 1.28 -18.20 -12.56
C VAL A 169 -0.08 -18.62 -13.00
N SER A 170 -0.78 -17.68 -13.64
CA SER A 170 -2.09 -17.85 -14.26
C SER A 170 -3.19 -18.33 -13.30
N THR A 171 -2.91 -18.46 -12.00
CA THR A 171 -3.88 -18.97 -11.04
C THR A 171 -3.68 -18.41 -9.63
N VAL A 172 -4.72 -18.56 -8.82
CA VAL A 172 -4.67 -18.35 -7.37
C VAL A 172 -4.84 -19.71 -6.72
N LYS A 173 -4.08 -20.00 -5.68
CA LYS A 173 -4.22 -21.22 -4.86
C LYS A 173 -4.85 -20.88 -3.53
N ALA A 174 -5.81 -21.70 -3.12
CA ALA A 174 -6.32 -21.72 -1.76
C ALA A 174 -5.62 -22.83 -0.98
N VAL A 175 -4.85 -22.43 0.03
CA VAL A 175 -4.04 -23.31 0.86
C VAL A 175 -4.66 -23.38 2.25
N THR A 176 -4.90 -24.60 2.73
CA THR A 176 -5.32 -24.87 4.11
C THR A 176 -4.11 -25.40 4.87
N ILE A 177 -3.73 -24.72 5.94
CA ILE A 177 -2.55 -25.00 6.74
C ILE A 177 -2.99 -25.38 8.15
N ASP A 178 -2.47 -26.48 8.69
CA ASP A 178 -2.64 -26.86 10.08
C ASP A 178 -2.01 -25.78 10.98
N ALA A 179 -2.81 -25.16 11.83
CA ALA A 179 -2.37 -24.01 12.60
C ALA A 179 -1.38 -24.39 13.71
N GLU A 180 -1.23 -25.67 14.07
CA GLU A 180 -0.30 -26.10 15.12
C GLU A 180 1.06 -26.49 14.55
N THR A 181 1.05 -27.18 13.43
CA THR A 181 2.23 -27.82 12.84
C THR A 181 2.79 -27.09 11.60
N GLY A 182 1.99 -26.24 10.95
CA GLY A 182 2.35 -25.61 9.67
C GLY A 182 2.18 -26.54 8.46
N LYS A 183 1.68 -27.76 8.65
CA LYS A 183 1.46 -28.70 7.55
C LYS A 183 0.33 -28.25 6.62
N ILE A 184 0.56 -28.24 5.31
CA ILE A 184 -0.48 -28.03 4.31
C ILE A 184 -1.38 -29.27 4.26
N LEU A 185 -2.66 -29.06 4.54
CA LEU A 185 -3.70 -30.09 4.49
C LEU A 185 -4.39 -30.11 3.11
N ALA A 186 -4.54 -28.94 2.48
CA ALA A 186 -5.10 -28.82 1.14
C ALA A 186 -4.41 -27.68 0.36
N ASN A 187 -4.26 -27.85 -0.95
CA ASN A 187 -3.73 -26.83 -1.87
C ASN A 187 -4.53 -26.87 -3.17
N LYS A 188 -5.63 -26.11 -3.19
CA LYS A 188 -6.62 -26.14 -4.27
C LYS A 188 -6.41 -25.01 -5.24
N LYS A 189 -6.57 -25.29 -6.52
CA LYS A 189 -6.68 -24.24 -7.54
C LYS A 189 -7.98 -23.47 -7.31
N VAL A 190 -7.91 -22.14 -7.32
CA VAL A 190 -9.10 -21.29 -7.33
C VAL A 190 -9.70 -21.29 -8.73
N GLU A 191 -10.88 -21.89 -8.88
CA GLU A 191 -11.65 -21.93 -10.12
C GLU A 191 -12.67 -20.80 -10.17
N GLY A 192 -13.00 -20.33 -11.38
CA GLY A 192 -13.99 -19.25 -11.57
C GLY A 192 -13.47 -17.84 -11.27
N PHE A 193 -12.19 -17.69 -10.92
CA PHE A 193 -11.54 -16.40 -10.73
C PHE A 193 -10.79 -15.97 -11.98
N ASN A 194 -10.99 -14.72 -12.40
CA ASN A 194 -10.24 -14.15 -13.51
C ASN A 194 -8.85 -13.70 -13.06
N ASN A 195 -7.80 -14.40 -13.48
CA ASN A 195 -6.43 -13.96 -13.19
C ASN A 195 -6.04 -12.72 -14.02
N TRP A 196 -6.69 -12.44 -15.15
CA TRP A 196 -6.26 -11.42 -16.13
C TRP A 196 -6.57 -9.96 -15.74
N GLY A 197 -6.87 -9.69 -14.47
CA GLY A 197 -7.13 -8.34 -13.96
C GLY A 197 -5.89 -7.47 -13.84
N GLU A 198 -6.07 -6.15 -13.98
CA GLU A 198 -4.98 -5.14 -13.88
C GLU A 198 -4.62 -4.77 -12.43
N MET A 199 -5.35 -5.30 -11.45
CA MET A 199 -5.27 -4.88 -10.05
C MET A 199 -4.37 -5.76 -9.18
N THR A 200 -3.83 -5.16 -8.10
CA THR A 200 -3.16 -5.89 -7.03
C THR A 200 -4.12 -6.91 -6.44
N ARG A 201 -3.78 -8.19 -6.56
CA ARG A 201 -4.59 -9.30 -6.03
C ARG A 201 -4.38 -9.40 -4.51
N LEU A 202 -4.94 -8.45 -3.76
CA LEU A 202 -5.02 -8.45 -2.30
C LEU A 202 -6.44 -8.85 -1.89
N PHE A 203 -6.56 -9.94 -1.15
CA PHE A 203 -7.82 -10.42 -0.64
C PHE A 203 -7.93 -10.09 0.84
N THR A 204 -9.08 -9.57 1.24
CA THR A 204 -9.44 -9.45 2.65
C THR A 204 -10.27 -10.67 3.06
N TYR A 205 -10.15 -11.10 4.32
CA TYR A 205 -10.84 -12.29 4.81
C TYR A 205 -12.00 -11.96 5.75
N ASP A 206 -13.10 -12.71 5.63
CA ASP A 206 -14.26 -12.72 6.51
C ASP A 206 -14.32 -14.03 7.30
N GLU A 207 -14.01 -13.94 8.59
CA GLU A 207 -14.01 -15.07 9.53
C GLU A 207 -15.40 -15.67 9.74
N SER A 208 -16.45 -14.85 9.66
CA SER A 208 -17.82 -15.29 9.95
C SER A 208 -18.41 -16.14 8.82
N ARG A 209 -18.03 -15.83 7.57
CA ARG A 209 -18.48 -16.54 6.37
C ARG A 209 -17.43 -17.50 5.81
N ASN A 210 -16.21 -17.47 6.35
CA ASN A 210 -15.05 -18.21 5.82
C ASN A 210 -14.84 -17.95 4.32
N LEU A 211 -14.76 -16.67 3.95
CA LEU A 211 -14.60 -16.24 2.55
C LEU A 211 -13.51 -15.20 2.43
N PHE A 212 -12.79 -15.24 1.31
CA PHE A 212 -11.95 -14.15 0.85
C PHE A 212 -12.72 -13.24 -0.11
N TYR A 213 -12.47 -11.94 -0.03
CA TYR A 213 -13.07 -10.92 -0.90
C TYR A 213 -12.02 -10.16 -1.68
N TYR A 214 -12.35 -9.88 -2.95
CA TYR A 214 -11.54 -9.09 -3.87
C TYR A 214 -12.43 -8.16 -4.69
N MET A 215 -11.97 -6.93 -4.89
CA MET A 215 -12.71 -5.89 -5.61
C MET A 215 -11.96 -5.53 -6.89
N GLU A 216 -12.68 -5.45 -8.01
CA GLU A 216 -12.08 -5.17 -9.31
C GLU A 216 -12.99 -4.31 -10.17
N ALA A 217 -12.44 -3.25 -10.77
CA ALA A 217 -13.14 -2.50 -11.81
C ALA A 217 -13.13 -3.26 -13.14
N ASN A 218 -14.19 -3.12 -13.94
CA ASN A 218 -14.22 -3.66 -15.28
C ASN A 218 -13.37 -2.81 -16.23
N PHE A 219 -12.09 -3.12 -16.34
CA PHE A 219 -11.16 -2.44 -17.24
C PHE A 219 -11.39 -2.75 -18.72
N LEU A 220 -12.13 -3.81 -19.03
CA LEU A 220 -12.56 -4.12 -20.40
C LEU A 220 -13.69 -3.19 -20.87
N SER A 221 -14.22 -2.34 -20.00
CA SER A 221 -15.25 -1.37 -20.32
C SER A 221 -14.63 0.01 -20.54
N ASP A 222 -14.77 0.53 -21.76
CA ASP A 222 -14.36 1.89 -22.11
C ASP A 222 -15.31 2.97 -21.58
N THR A 223 -16.45 2.58 -20.98
CA THR A 223 -17.46 3.52 -20.49
C THR A 223 -17.20 3.91 -19.04
N LEU A 224 -17.18 5.21 -18.78
CA LEU A 224 -17.24 5.77 -17.43
C LEU A 224 -18.69 6.04 -16.98
N PRO A 225 -19.03 5.81 -15.70
CA PRO A 225 -18.18 5.21 -14.68
C PRO A 225 -18.02 3.70 -14.85
N ARG A 226 -16.84 3.15 -14.52
CA ARG A 226 -16.56 1.72 -14.74
C ARG A 226 -17.36 0.83 -13.78
N PRO A 227 -18.06 -0.22 -14.25
CA PRO A 227 -18.68 -1.19 -13.36
C PRO A 227 -17.67 -1.83 -12.41
N LEU A 228 -18.10 -2.11 -11.18
CA LEU A 228 -17.26 -2.74 -10.16
C LEU A 228 -17.77 -4.16 -9.88
N TYR A 229 -16.85 -5.08 -9.62
CA TYR A 229 -17.12 -6.47 -9.28
C TYR A 229 -16.61 -6.81 -7.88
N LEU A 230 -17.42 -7.57 -7.14
CA LEU A 230 -17.02 -8.27 -5.93
C LEU A 230 -16.79 -9.74 -6.30
N TYR A 231 -15.57 -10.22 -6.10
CA TYR A 231 -15.25 -11.64 -6.13
C TYR A 231 -15.23 -12.19 -4.71
N THR A 232 -15.78 -13.39 -4.55
CA THR A 232 -15.67 -14.17 -3.32
C THR A 232 -14.89 -15.44 -3.63
N VAL A 233 -13.95 -15.85 -2.78
CA VAL A 233 -13.27 -17.14 -2.88
C VAL A 233 -13.54 -17.94 -1.61
N ASP A 234 -14.11 -19.13 -1.78
CA ASP A 234 -14.21 -20.12 -0.72
C ASP A 234 -12.86 -20.86 -0.62
N PRO A 235 -12.12 -20.71 0.48
CA PRO A 235 -10.80 -21.32 0.61
C PRO A 235 -10.85 -22.84 0.83
N VAL A 236 -11.99 -23.39 1.24
CA VAL A 236 -12.17 -24.83 1.46
C VAL A 236 -12.40 -25.53 0.13
N THR A 237 -13.23 -24.95 -0.75
CA THR A 237 -13.57 -25.57 -2.04
C THR A 237 -12.70 -25.07 -3.20
N GLY A 238 -12.04 -23.92 -3.05
CA GLY A 238 -11.35 -23.24 -4.15
C GLY A 238 -12.31 -22.68 -5.20
N GLN A 239 -13.61 -22.52 -4.89
CA GLN A 239 -14.55 -21.93 -5.84
C GLN A 239 -14.63 -20.42 -5.66
N ALA A 240 -14.53 -19.69 -6.77
CA ALA A 240 -14.77 -18.27 -6.81
C ALA A 240 -16.14 -17.93 -7.41
N THR A 241 -16.79 -16.91 -6.88
CA THR A 241 -17.99 -16.31 -7.48
C THR A 241 -17.76 -14.84 -7.77
N LYS A 242 -18.51 -14.29 -8.73
CA LYS A 242 -18.44 -12.90 -9.16
C LYS A 242 -19.82 -12.25 -9.08
N LYS A 243 -19.91 -11.07 -8.49
CA LYS A 243 -21.12 -10.24 -8.44
C LYS A 243 -20.81 -8.83 -8.89
N THR A 244 -21.74 -8.21 -9.62
CA THR A 244 -21.67 -6.77 -9.91
C THR A 244 -22.05 -5.99 -8.66
N VAL A 245 -21.21 -5.05 -8.26
CA VAL A 245 -21.46 -4.17 -7.14
C VAL A 245 -22.47 -3.10 -7.55
N GLN A 246 -23.51 -2.93 -6.74
CA GLN A 246 -24.56 -1.94 -6.98
C GLN A 246 -24.30 -0.69 -6.14
N GLY A 247 -24.30 0.50 -6.73
CA GLY A 247 -24.15 1.77 -6.01
C GLY A 247 -22.71 2.28 -5.83
N ALA A 248 -21.70 1.51 -6.25
CA ALA A 248 -20.30 1.94 -6.35
C ALA A 248 -19.73 1.58 -7.73
N ASN A 249 -18.75 2.36 -8.19
CA ASN A 249 -18.14 2.25 -9.51
C ASN A 249 -16.71 2.83 -9.49
N ASN A 250 -16.06 2.77 -10.65
CA ASN A 250 -14.67 3.17 -10.90
C ASN A 250 -13.64 2.30 -10.19
N PHE A 251 -12.38 2.70 -10.30
CA PHE A 251 -11.23 1.97 -9.78
C PHE A 251 -11.29 1.85 -8.26
N PRO A 252 -11.32 0.64 -7.69
CA PRO A 252 -11.24 0.44 -6.25
C PRO A 252 -9.78 0.63 -5.81
N SER A 253 -9.52 1.69 -5.05
CA SER A 253 -8.16 2.06 -4.61
C SER A 253 -7.76 1.39 -3.29
N GLY A 254 -8.73 0.98 -2.48
CA GLY A 254 -8.47 0.28 -1.23
C GLY A 254 -9.74 -0.35 -0.67
N TYR A 255 -9.60 -1.50 -0.03
CA TYR A 255 -10.72 -2.17 0.64
C TYR A 255 -10.26 -3.13 1.73
N THR A 256 -11.10 -3.32 2.73
CA THR A 256 -10.91 -4.33 3.78
C THR A 256 -12.27 -4.73 4.36
N TYR A 257 -12.40 -5.98 4.78
CA TYR A 257 -13.54 -6.42 5.56
C TYR A 257 -13.43 -5.88 6.99
N SER A 258 -14.55 -5.38 7.52
CA SER A 258 -14.66 -4.87 8.88
C SER A 258 -15.65 -5.72 9.67
N CYS A 259 -15.15 -6.51 10.62
CA CYS A 259 -15.98 -7.36 11.47
C CYS A 259 -17.01 -6.55 12.29
N THR A 260 -16.66 -5.34 12.70
CA THR A 260 -17.54 -4.46 13.48
C THR A 260 -18.74 -3.98 12.66
N LEU A 261 -18.53 -3.73 11.36
CA LEU A 261 -19.58 -3.28 10.47
C LEU A 261 -20.30 -4.43 9.75
N ASP A 262 -19.75 -5.64 9.84
CA ASP A 262 -20.11 -6.79 9.01
C ASP A 262 -20.20 -6.44 7.51
N ALA A 263 -19.22 -5.66 7.03
CA ALA A 263 -19.21 -5.12 5.68
C ALA A 263 -17.79 -4.93 5.16
N ILE A 264 -17.64 -4.89 3.84
CA ILE A 264 -16.40 -4.49 3.18
C ILE A 264 -16.40 -2.96 3.14
N VAL A 265 -15.42 -2.31 3.76
CA VAL A 265 -15.17 -0.89 3.54
C VAL A 265 -14.38 -0.76 2.24
N LEU A 266 -14.81 0.12 1.35
CA LEU A 266 -14.28 0.29 0.00
C LEU A 266 -14.02 1.76 -0.28
N GLY A 267 -12.86 2.08 -0.85
CA GLY A 267 -12.54 3.37 -1.47
C GLY A 267 -12.48 3.20 -2.99
N THR A 268 -13.12 4.10 -3.73
CA THR A 268 -13.01 4.17 -5.19
C THR A 268 -12.62 5.57 -5.66
N GLU A 269 -12.07 5.67 -6.87
CA GLU A 269 -11.76 6.96 -7.47
C GLU A 269 -13.04 7.79 -7.73
N LYS A 270 -12.99 9.05 -7.29
CA LYS A 270 -13.98 10.08 -7.66
C LYS A 270 -13.50 10.73 -8.95
N LEU A 271 -14.26 10.56 -10.02
CA LEU A 271 -13.99 11.21 -11.31
C LEU A 271 -14.89 12.43 -11.51
N ASP A 272 -14.40 13.45 -12.21
CA ASP A 272 -15.22 14.56 -12.70
C ASP A 272 -15.97 14.18 -14.00
N GLY A 273 -16.72 15.14 -14.57
CA GLY A 273 -17.46 14.92 -15.81
C GLY A 273 -16.58 14.68 -17.05
N SER A 274 -15.28 14.95 -16.95
CA SER A 274 -14.28 14.71 -18.00
C SER A 274 -13.50 13.41 -17.77
N GLY A 275 -13.79 12.67 -16.70
CA GLY A 275 -13.09 11.43 -16.35
C GLY A 275 -11.78 11.64 -15.60
N ASN A 276 -11.45 12.87 -15.19
CA ASN A 276 -10.25 13.13 -14.39
C ASN A 276 -10.50 12.76 -12.93
N ARG A 277 -9.49 12.19 -12.27
CA ARG A 277 -9.54 11.92 -10.83
C ARG A 277 -9.52 13.23 -10.04
N VAL A 278 -10.50 13.41 -9.15
CA VAL A 278 -10.67 14.62 -8.31
C VAL A 278 -10.79 14.32 -6.82
N GLY A 279 -10.71 13.05 -6.43
CA GLY A 279 -10.84 12.62 -5.04
C GLY A 279 -11.13 11.13 -4.90
N TYR A 280 -11.73 10.78 -3.76
CA TYR A 280 -12.15 9.41 -3.46
C TYR A 280 -13.58 9.35 -2.91
N LEU A 281 -14.28 8.27 -3.23
CA LEU A 281 -15.58 7.93 -2.67
C LEU A 281 -15.42 6.73 -1.75
N TYR A 282 -16.03 6.78 -0.56
CA TYR A 282 -15.95 5.70 0.43
C TYR A 282 -17.32 5.06 0.63
N TYR A 283 -17.34 3.74 0.69
CA TYR A 283 -18.55 2.93 0.79
C TYR A 283 -18.40 1.84 1.86
N THR A 284 -19.52 1.36 2.35
CA THR A 284 -19.64 -0.01 2.87
C THR A 284 -20.35 -0.86 1.84
N VAL A 285 -19.83 -2.04 1.53
CA VAL A 285 -20.44 -3.03 0.63
C VAL A 285 -20.87 -4.22 1.46
N ASP A 286 -22.14 -4.61 1.32
CA ASP A 286 -22.66 -5.86 1.88
C ASP A 286 -22.02 -7.04 1.13
N PRO A 287 -21.28 -7.93 1.81
CA PRO A 287 -20.56 -9.03 1.16
C PRO A 287 -21.49 -10.08 0.55
N THR A 288 -22.74 -10.16 1.02
CA THR A 288 -23.74 -11.12 0.56
C THR A 288 -24.47 -10.60 -0.69
N THR A 289 -24.90 -9.33 -0.67
CA THR A 289 -25.72 -8.75 -1.74
C THR A 289 -24.93 -7.95 -2.77
N ALA A 290 -23.66 -7.61 -2.48
CA ALA A 290 -22.84 -6.68 -3.25
C ALA A 290 -23.47 -5.28 -3.41
N VAL A 291 -24.36 -4.88 -2.51
CA VAL A 291 -24.94 -3.53 -2.49
C VAL A 291 -24.02 -2.60 -1.68
N ALA A 292 -23.57 -1.53 -2.33
CA ALA A 292 -22.74 -0.49 -1.75
C ALA A 292 -23.58 0.67 -1.22
N THR A 293 -23.25 1.13 -0.02
CA THR A 293 -23.80 2.34 0.60
C THR A 293 -22.68 3.34 0.78
N LYS A 294 -22.80 4.51 0.14
CA LYS A 294 -21.83 5.61 0.28
C LYS A 294 -21.80 6.10 1.73
N LYS A 295 -20.60 6.27 2.27
CA LYS A 295 -20.33 6.75 3.63
C LYS A 295 -19.71 8.14 3.64
N SER A 296 -18.73 8.37 2.78
CA SER A 296 -17.99 9.63 2.73
C SER A 296 -17.45 9.91 1.33
N GLU A 297 -16.90 11.10 1.16
CA GLU A 297 -16.05 11.46 0.04
C GLU A 297 -14.94 12.41 0.48
N SER A 298 -13.79 12.30 -0.16
CA SER A 298 -12.73 13.29 -0.10
C SER A 298 -12.54 13.92 -1.48
N SER A 299 -11.91 15.09 -1.51
CA SER A 299 -11.52 15.77 -2.75
C SER A 299 -10.12 16.31 -2.58
N PHE A 300 -9.36 16.33 -3.67
CA PHE A 300 -7.98 16.79 -3.65
C PHE A 300 -7.89 18.25 -3.22
N GLN A 301 -6.97 18.56 -2.31
CA GLN A 301 -6.67 19.92 -1.88
C GLN A 301 -5.35 20.39 -2.50
N GLY A 302 -5.27 20.28 -3.83
CA GLY A 302 -4.07 20.59 -4.62
C GLY A 302 -3.36 19.33 -5.09
N GLU A 303 -2.90 18.49 -4.17
CA GLU A 303 -2.22 17.22 -4.47
C GLU A 303 -3.11 16.02 -4.13
N ASP A 304 -2.90 14.91 -4.85
CA ASP A 304 -3.49 13.62 -4.51
C ASP A 304 -2.78 13.03 -3.30
N ASP A 305 -3.51 12.91 -2.20
CA ASP A 305 -3.02 12.32 -0.95
C ASP A 305 -3.18 10.79 -0.90
N TYR A 306 -3.61 10.19 -2.02
CA TYR A 306 -3.83 8.76 -2.20
C TYR A 306 -4.70 8.14 -1.10
N ALA A 307 -5.59 8.91 -0.48
CA ALA A 307 -6.33 8.45 0.69
C ALA A 307 -7.34 7.32 0.41
N GLY A 308 -7.69 7.08 -0.86
CA GLY A 308 -8.46 5.91 -1.26
C GLY A 308 -7.70 4.59 -1.06
N TRP A 309 -6.36 4.63 -1.04
CA TRP A 309 -5.47 3.49 -0.85
C TRP A 309 -5.24 3.16 0.62
N PHE A 310 -6.31 3.00 1.39
CA PHE A 310 -6.23 2.63 2.80
C PHE A 310 -6.03 1.12 2.97
N HIS A 311 -5.38 0.72 4.07
CA HIS A 311 -5.04 -0.69 4.35
C HIS A 311 -5.89 -1.29 5.47
N ALA A 312 -6.47 -0.43 6.33
CA ALA A 312 -7.23 -0.87 7.49
C ALA A 312 -8.39 0.07 7.81
N VAL A 313 -9.26 -0.39 8.68
CA VAL A 313 -10.37 0.39 9.24
C VAL A 313 -10.24 0.39 10.77
N SER A 314 -10.55 1.52 11.41
CA SER A 314 -10.51 1.64 12.87
C SER A 314 -11.39 0.59 13.57
N VAL A 315 -11.16 0.39 14.87
CA VAL A 315 -11.85 -0.66 15.63
C VAL A 315 -13.36 -0.53 15.59
N ASN A 316 -13.85 0.70 15.71
CA ASN A 316 -15.26 1.06 15.65
C ASN A 316 -15.83 1.19 14.21
N GLY A 317 -15.03 0.97 13.17
CA GLY A 317 -15.49 1.08 11.79
C GLY A 317 -15.61 2.51 11.26
N SER A 318 -15.25 3.54 12.03
CA SER A 318 -15.53 4.93 11.67
C SER A 318 -14.45 5.63 10.85
N LEU A 319 -13.25 5.04 10.75
CA LEU A 319 -12.11 5.64 10.04
C LEU A 319 -11.52 4.65 9.04
N ALA A 320 -11.25 5.11 7.82
CA ALA A 320 -10.33 4.45 6.90
C ALA A 320 -8.89 4.92 7.20
N LEU A 321 -7.97 3.97 7.28
CA LEU A 321 -6.60 4.18 7.78
C LEU A 321 -5.58 3.75 6.73
N ARG A 322 -4.73 4.68 6.32
CA ARG A 322 -3.68 4.49 5.32
C ARG A 322 -2.31 4.68 5.97
N GLN A 323 -1.55 3.61 6.14
CA GLN A 323 -0.13 3.71 6.50
C GLN A 323 0.67 3.94 5.22
N GLY A 324 1.52 4.97 5.17
CA GLY A 324 2.22 5.32 3.94
C GLY A 324 3.02 6.61 4.03
N TYR A 325 3.22 7.23 2.87
CA TYR A 325 3.73 8.59 2.71
C TYR A 325 2.59 9.54 2.37
N LYS A 326 2.66 10.78 2.86
CA LYS A 326 1.64 11.79 2.57
C LYS A 326 1.61 12.05 1.07
N ASN A 327 2.78 12.34 0.52
CA ASN A 327 3.02 12.40 -0.91
C ASN A 327 3.71 11.09 -1.30
N VAL A 328 2.94 10.20 -1.95
CA VAL A 328 3.41 8.89 -2.40
C VAL A 328 4.58 9.06 -3.35
N VAL A 329 4.45 9.96 -4.31
CA VAL A 329 5.40 10.18 -5.40
C VAL A 329 6.78 10.57 -4.91
N GLU A 330 6.82 11.49 -3.97
CA GLU A 330 8.07 12.01 -3.41
C GLU A 330 8.63 11.14 -2.28
N GLU A 331 7.91 10.11 -1.85
CA GLU A 331 8.22 9.35 -0.62
C GLU A 331 8.37 10.26 0.59
N SER A 332 7.62 11.37 0.61
CA SER A 332 7.81 12.42 1.59
C SER A 332 6.77 12.33 2.70
N VAL A 333 7.23 12.57 3.94
CA VAL A 333 6.41 12.61 5.15
C VAL A 333 5.70 11.28 5.44
N SER A 334 6.46 10.27 5.87
CA SER A 334 5.91 9.01 6.37
C SER A 334 4.90 9.25 7.50
N GLY A 335 3.82 8.47 7.51
CA GLY A 335 2.74 8.72 8.44
C GLY A 335 1.54 7.81 8.29
N LEU A 336 0.48 8.23 8.98
CA LEU A 336 -0.84 7.61 8.97
C LEU A 336 -1.85 8.63 8.45
N GLY A 337 -2.40 8.36 7.28
CA GLY A 337 -3.58 9.03 6.73
C GLY A 337 -4.84 8.49 7.39
N VAL A 338 -5.71 9.41 7.83
CA VAL A 338 -6.95 9.12 8.53
C VAL A 338 -8.09 9.83 7.84
N THR A 339 -9.07 9.03 7.38
CA THR A 339 -10.25 9.53 6.68
C THR A 339 -11.52 9.15 7.45
N SER A 340 -12.34 10.13 7.81
CA SER A 340 -13.59 9.87 8.53
C SER A 340 -14.67 9.30 7.62
N LEU A 341 -15.25 8.18 8.02
CA LEU A 341 -16.38 7.53 7.35
C LEU A 341 -17.74 7.93 7.94
N SER A 342 -17.73 8.73 9.02
CA SER A 342 -18.95 9.20 9.69
C SER A 342 -19.47 10.54 9.15
N SER A 343 -18.68 11.22 8.33
CA SER A 343 -19.05 12.51 7.73
C SER A 343 -19.25 12.34 6.22
N PRO A 344 -20.29 12.94 5.62
CA PRO A 344 -20.58 12.77 4.19
C PRO A 344 -19.47 13.33 3.29
N THR A 345 -18.76 14.36 3.75
CA THR A 345 -17.54 14.90 3.17
C THR A 345 -16.46 14.95 4.24
N THR A 346 -15.22 14.67 3.87
CA THR A 346 -14.10 14.65 4.83
C THR A 346 -12.80 15.10 4.18
N ALA A 347 -11.97 15.79 4.96
CA ALA A 347 -10.58 16.04 4.62
C ALA A 347 -9.73 14.97 5.31
N VAL A 348 -8.73 14.47 4.58
CA VAL A 348 -7.81 13.46 5.09
C VAL A 348 -6.86 14.13 6.07
N GLN A 349 -6.77 13.57 7.27
CA GLN A 349 -5.84 14.03 8.29
C GLN A 349 -4.57 13.19 8.22
N TRP A 350 -3.41 13.86 8.16
CA TRP A 350 -2.12 13.18 8.15
C TRP A 350 -1.41 13.30 9.49
N TYR A 351 -1.10 12.17 10.11
CA TYR A 351 -0.34 12.10 11.34
C TYR A 351 1.06 11.59 11.02
N TYR A 352 2.09 12.36 11.39
CA TYR A 352 3.46 11.90 11.27
C TYR A 352 3.68 10.67 12.17
N THR A 353 4.24 9.62 11.59
CA THR A 353 4.63 8.42 12.33
C THR A 353 6.11 8.18 12.08
N GLN A 354 6.86 8.05 13.16
CA GLN A 354 8.25 7.63 13.11
C GLN A 354 8.29 6.14 13.44
N ALA A 355 8.96 5.36 12.60
CA ALA A 355 9.31 3.99 12.96
C ALA A 355 10.20 4.00 14.22
N ALA A 356 10.25 2.88 14.95
CA ALA A 356 11.21 2.74 16.04
C ALA A 356 12.65 2.96 15.50
N ALA A 357 13.58 3.41 16.35
CA ALA A 357 14.90 3.90 15.92
C ALA A 357 15.74 2.90 15.10
N SER A 358 15.46 1.60 15.24
CA SER A 358 16.11 0.50 14.53
C SER A 358 15.29 -0.08 13.38
N HIS A 359 14.27 0.63 12.89
CA HIS A 359 13.33 0.15 11.89
C HIS A 359 13.12 1.18 10.77
N ASN A 360 12.92 0.71 9.55
CA ASN A 360 12.75 1.57 8.38
C ASN A 360 11.34 2.19 8.34
N PHE A 361 10.31 1.33 8.27
CA PHE A 361 8.93 1.72 8.04
C PHE A 361 7.95 0.63 8.53
N TYR A 362 6.69 1.00 8.78
CA TYR A 362 5.62 0.05 9.12
C TYR A 362 4.93 -0.46 7.85
N GLU A 363 5.16 -1.72 7.47
CA GLU A 363 4.67 -2.28 6.20
C GLU A 363 3.23 -2.79 6.27
N THR A 364 2.77 -3.23 7.44
CA THR A 364 1.38 -3.63 7.66
C THR A 364 0.68 -2.72 8.66
N LEU A 365 -0.65 -2.78 8.75
CA LEU A 365 -1.43 -1.97 9.68
C LEU A 365 -2.60 -2.76 10.25
N ASN A 366 -2.48 -3.18 11.51
CA ASN A 366 -3.53 -3.94 12.20
C ASN A 366 -3.97 -3.18 13.46
N PRO A 367 -5.10 -2.46 13.42
CA PRO A 367 -5.64 -1.82 14.61
C PRO A 367 -5.94 -2.89 15.66
N ILE A 368 -5.57 -2.68 16.93
CA ILE A 368 -5.93 -3.59 18.04
C ILE A 368 -6.78 -2.88 19.10
N ALA A 369 -6.68 -1.56 19.18
CA ALA A 369 -7.54 -0.66 19.92
C ALA A 369 -7.57 0.69 19.18
N ASP A 370 -8.42 1.62 19.59
CA ASP A 370 -8.47 2.95 18.99
C ASP A 370 -7.10 3.66 19.13
N GLY A 371 -6.47 3.98 17.99
CA GLY A 371 -5.16 4.61 17.93
C GLY A 371 -3.97 3.70 18.29
N VAL A 372 -4.18 2.40 18.44
CA VAL A 372 -3.10 1.43 18.76
C VAL A 372 -3.04 0.35 17.70
N PHE A 373 -1.85 0.13 17.15
CA PHE A 373 -1.62 -0.73 16.00
C PHE A 373 -0.56 -1.81 16.27
N LEU A 374 -0.69 -2.92 15.54
CA LEU A 374 0.37 -3.89 15.31
C LEU A 374 0.79 -3.84 13.84
N SER A 375 2.10 -3.77 13.60
CA SER A 375 2.66 -3.65 12.25
C SER A 375 3.95 -4.46 12.13
N LEU A 376 4.11 -5.15 11.00
CA LEU A 376 5.42 -5.62 10.59
C LEU A 376 6.28 -4.41 10.22
N ALA A 377 7.52 -4.39 10.70
CA ALA A 377 8.50 -3.39 10.32
C ALA A 377 9.86 -4.05 10.10
N GLN A 378 10.51 -3.69 9.01
CA GLN A 378 11.84 -4.17 8.69
C GLN A 378 12.88 -3.44 9.56
N GLN A 379 13.84 -4.19 10.10
CA GLN A 379 14.99 -3.62 10.80
C GLN A 379 15.87 -2.82 9.84
N SER A 380 16.24 -1.60 10.25
CA SER A 380 17.14 -0.71 9.50
C SER A 380 18.62 -1.06 9.73
N VAL A 381 18.91 -1.79 10.81
CA VAL A 381 20.24 -2.23 11.24
C VAL A 381 20.24 -3.74 11.46
N GLY A 382 21.37 -4.41 11.25
CA GLY A 382 21.49 -5.85 11.48
C GLY A 382 21.24 -6.68 10.21
N ASN A 383 20.46 -7.75 10.33
CA ASN A 383 20.17 -8.68 9.23
C ASN A 383 18.95 -8.26 8.39
N HIS A 384 18.43 -7.05 8.60
CA HIS A 384 17.27 -6.52 7.90
C HIS A 384 16.00 -7.37 8.06
N SER A 385 15.87 -8.06 9.20
CA SER A 385 14.72 -8.92 9.41
C SER A 385 13.45 -8.18 9.82
N TYR A 386 12.31 -8.87 9.78
CA TYR A 386 11.08 -8.30 10.31
C TYR A 386 10.95 -8.47 11.81
N ASP A 387 10.45 -7.43 12.44
CA ASP A 387 9.86 -7.49 13.77
C ASP A 387 8.37 -7.12 13.70
N LEU A 388 7.61 -7.61 14.67
CA LEU A 388 6.26 -7.13 14.94
C LEU A 388 6.33 -6.02 15.99
N LEU A 389 5.85 -4.83 15.64
CA LEU A 389 5.85 -3.66 16.51
C LEU A 389 4.44 -3.29 16.93
N LYS A 390 4.29 -2.94 18.21
CA LYS A 390 3.11 -2.25 18.74
C LYS A 390 3.40 -0.75 18.82
N TRP A 391 2.52 0.07 18.26
CA TRP A 391 2.73 1.51 18.21
C TRP A 391 1.42 2.32 18.21
N SER A 392 1.54 3.64 18.34
CA SER A 392 0.46 4.62 18.24
C SER A 392 0.97 5.89 17.57
N PRO A 393 0.12 6.72 16.93
CA PRO A 393 0.55 7.99 16.34
C PRO A 393 1.17 8.89 17.41
N GLY A 394 2.34 9.46 17.12
CA GLY A 394 3.13 10.25 18.08
C GLY A 394 3.83 9.45 19.20
N GLY A 395 3.63 8.13 19.28
CA GLY A 395 4.32 7.24 20.21
C GLY A 395 5.55 6.58 19.60
N VAL A 396 6.44 6.05 20.45
CA VAL A 396 7.57 5.22 20.02
C VAL A 396 7.11 3.77 19.87
N GLY A 397 7.33 3.18 18.70
CA GLY A 397 7.02 1.77 18.46
C GLY A 397 7.85 0.84 19.36
N ARG A 398 7.22 -0.22 19.86
CA ARG A 398 7.86 -1.23 20.70
C ARG A 398 7.80 -2.59 20.00
N VAL A 399 8.94 -3.25 19.86
CA VAL A 399 9.02 -4.65 19.40
C VAL A 399 8.26 -5.55 20.39
N VAL A 400 7.30 -6.31 19.88
CA VAL A 400 6.51 -7.30 20.64
C VAL A 400 6.79 -8.74 20.22
N ALA A 401 7.34 -8.94 19.02
CA ALA A 401 7.89 -10.20 18.58
C ALA A 401 9.00 -9.95 17.54
N SER A 402 10.02 -10.81 17.52
CA SER A 402 11.03 -10.81 16.46
C SER A 402 10.82 -12.04 15.59
N LEU A 403 10.79 -11.85 14.27
CA LEU A 403 10.51 -12.91 13.29
C LEU A 403 11.83 -13.51 12.76
N GLY A 404 12.87 -13.55 13.60
CA GLY A 404 14.13 -14.23 13.31
C GLY A 404 14.86 -13.71 12.09
N ASN A 405 15.05 -14.58 11.10
CA ASN A 405 15.67 -14.32 9.79
C ASN A 405 14.62 -14.11 8.68
N SER A 406 13.38 -13.77 9.04
CA SER A 406 12.42 -13.29 8.04
C SER A 406 12.95 -12.03 7.37
N HIS A 407 12.70 -11.81 6.09
CA HIS A 407 13.17 -10.63 5.36
C HIS A 407 12.13 -10.23 4.31
N PRO A 408 12.25 -9.02 3.72
CA PRO A 408 11.39 -8.65 2.60
C PRO A 408 11.48 -9.68 1.50
N VAL A 409 10.36 -9.89 0.81
CA VAL A 409 10.34 -10.70 -0.40
C VAL A 409 11.46 -10.24 -1.34
N PRO A 410 12.41 -11.11 -1.72
CA PRO A 410 13.61 -10.69 -2.45
C PRO A 410 13.29 -10.19 -3.86
N PHE A 411 12.15 -10.62 -4.41
CA PHE A 411 11.75 -10.27 -5.76
C PHE A 411 10.29 -9.81 -5.85
N PHE A 412 9.33 -10.56 -5.28
CA PHE A 412 7.90 -10.35 -5.58
C PHE A 412 6.99 -10.64 -4.38
N GLY A 413 5.91 -9.86 -4.28
CA GLY A 413 4.87 -10.01 -3.27
C GLY A 413 4.89 -8.94 -2.20
N TYR A 414 4.10 -9.15 -1.16
CA TYR A 414 4.06 -8.31 0.03
C TYR A 414 4.07 -9.23 1.25
N VAL A 415 4.60 -8.75 2.37
CA VAL A 415 4.33 -9.42 3.64
C VAL A 415 2.87 -9.15 4.01
N ALA A 416 2.15 -10.20 4.37
CA ALA A 416 0.75 -10.07 4.74
C ALA A 416 0.59 -10.19 6.25
N SER A 417 -0.45 -9.55 6.77
CA SER A 417 -0.90 -9.79 8.14
C SER A 417 -2.41 -9.69 8.23
N GLN A 418 -3.01 -10.54 9.06
CA GLN A 418 -4.45 -10.55 9.29
C GLN A 418 -4.74 -10.73 10.78
N LEU A 419 -5.43 -9.76 11.37
CA LEU A 419 -5.96 -9.85 12.72
C LEU A 419 -7.36 -10.49 12.69
N ASN A 420 -7.65 -11.40 13.62
CA ASN A 420 -8.99 -12.00 13.72
C ASN A 420 -10.03 -10.98 14.25
N CYS A 421 -11.32 -11.29 14.06
CA CYS A 421 -12.39 -10.37 14.44
C CYS A 421 -12.42 -10.09 15.94
N LYS A 422 -12.01 -11.07 16.76
CA LYS A 422 -11.87 -10.92 18.22
C LYS A 422 -10.63 -10.13 18.66
N ARG A 423 -9.73 -9.79 17.72
CA ARG A 423 -8.48 -9.06 17.96
C ARG A 423 -7.55 -9.74 18.97
N SER A 424 -7.69 -11.05 19.12
CA SER A 424 -6.90 -11.87 20.03
C SER A 424 -5.68 -12.49 19.34
N THR A 425 -5.74 -12.66 18.03
CA THR A 425 -4.70 -13.38 17.27
C THR A 425 -4.40 -12.66 15.97
N LEU A 426 -3.14 -12.31 15.78
CA LEU A 426 -2.59 -11.78 14.54
C LEU A 426 -1.81 -12.87 13.82
N LEU A 427 -2.16 -13.11 12.56
CA LEU A 427 -1.34 -13.89 11.65
C LEU A 427 -0.46 -12.97 10.83
N THR A 428 0.73 -13.46 10.49
CA THR A 428 1.69 -12.80 9.60
C THR A 428 2.21 -13.85 8.61
N ALA A 429 2.41 -13.45 7.36
CA ALA A 429 3.14 -14.25 6.38
C ALA A 429 4.35 -13.45 5.92
N THR A 430 5.52 -14.01 6.17
CA THR A 430 6.82 -13.43 5.81
C THR A 430 7.67 -14.47 5.10
N VAL A 431 8.74 -14.02 4.44
CA VAL A 431 9.70 -14.90 3.80
C VAL A 431 10.86 -15.13 4.73
N GLU A 432 11.27 -16.38 4.93
CA GLU A 432 12.44 -16.76 5.71
C GLU A 432 13.63 -17.09 4.80
N ALA A 433 14.79 -16.49 5.09
CA ALA A 433 16.01 -16.70 4.31
C ALA A 433 16.59 -18.10 4.53
N HIS A 434 16.78 -18.87 3.45
CA HIS A 434 17.47 -20.17 3.51
C HIS A 434 18.74 -20.17 2.64
N ALA A 435 19.89 -19.95 3.29
CA ALA A 435 21.21 -20.03 2.66
C ALA A 435 21.52 -21.45 2.15
N PRO A 436 22.39 -21.62 1.11
CA PRO A 436 23.23 -20.60 0.48
C PRO A 436 22.67 -19.96 -0.80
N ALA A 437 21.45 -20.29 -1.21
CA ALA A 437 20.85 -19.75 -2.43
C ALA A 437 19.50 -19.15 -2.10
N ILE A 438 19.28 -17.89 -2.53
CA ILE A 438 18.01 -17.17 -2.42
C ILE A 438 16.85 -18.06 -2.86
N LEU A 439 17.05 -18.96 -3.84
CA LEU A 439 16.10 -19.94 -4.38
C LEU A 439 15.53 -20.98 -3.39
N ASN A 440 15.85 -20.89 -2.10
CA ASN A 440 15.26 -21.74 -1.07
C ASN A 440 14.40 -20.94 -0.09
N ASP A 441 14.23 -19.65 -0.34
CA ASP A 441 13.45 -18.78 0.52
C ASP A 441 12.01 -19.27 0.53
N ARG A 442 11.42 -19.31 1.71
CA ARG A 442 10.12 -19.96 1.92
C ARG A 442 9.19 -19.08 2.72
N TRP A 443 7.91 -19.19 2.41
CA TRP A 443 6.89 -18.58 3.23
C TRP A 443 6.81 -19.27 4.60
N VAL A 444 6.75 -18.47 5.65
CA VAL A 444 6.49 -18.89 7.03
C VAL A 444 5.30 -18.11 7.57
N ILE A 445 4.54 -18.74 8.47
CA ILE A 445 3.39 -18.11 9.12
C ILE A 445 3.71 -17.82 10.58
N GLY A 446 3.76 -16.54 10.96
CA GLY A 446 3.84 -16.13 12.36
C GLY A 446 2.44 -16.06 12.98
N VAL A 447 2.27 -16.65 14.16
CA VAL A 447 1.05 -16.59 14.97
C VAL A 447 1.37 -15.83 16.26
N PHE A 448 0.74 -14.66 16.40
CA PHE A 448 0.91 -13.79 17.56
C PHE A 448 -0.40 -13.71 18.37
N ASP A 449 -0.34 -14.08 19.65
CA ASP A 449 -1.44 -13.86 20.59
C ASP A 449 -1.30 -12.47 21.23
N VAL A 450 -2.29 -11.62 20.99
CA VAL A 450 -2.27 -10.22 21.41
C VAL A 450 -2.35 -10.09 22.93
N SER A 451 -3.05 -11.01 23.60
CA SER A 451 -3.31 -10.95 25.03
C SER A 451 -2.11 -11.40 25.87
N SER A 452 -1.48 -12.51 25.48
CA SER A 452 -0.31 -13.06 26.16
C SER A 452 1.01 -12.46 25.64
N SER A 453 0.96 -11.75 24.51
CA SER A 453 2.15 -11.33 23.74
C SER A 453 3.05 -12.50 23.36
N SER A 454 2.50 -13.72 23.22
CA SER A 454 3.25 -14.88 22.78
C SER A 454 3.31 -14.92 21.25
N PHE A 455 4.49 -15.21 20.71
CA PHE A 455 4.72 -15.41 19.29
C PHE A 455 5.23 -16.83 19.03
N ARG A 456 4.75 -17.44 17.95
CA ARG A 456 5.36 -18.65 17.39
C ARG A 456 5.37 -18.57 15.88
N GLN A 457 6.39 -19.12 15.26
CA GLN A 457 6.50 -19.25 13.82
C GLN A 457 6.17 -20.68 13.40
N LEU A 458 5.44 -20.80 12.30
CA LEU A 458 5.10 -22.05 11.63
C LEU A 458 5.88 -22.13 10.33
N ASP A 459 6.70 -23.18 10.23
CA ASP A 459 7.28 -23.58 8.95
C ASP A 459 6.17 -24.24 8.12
N ILE A 460 5.92 -23.72 6.92
CA ILE A 460 4.95 -24.33 6.01
C ILE A 460 5.58 -25.61 5.42
N ASP A 461 4.88 -26.74 5.58
CA ASP A 461 5.32 -28.06 5.07
C ASP A 461 4.22 -28.71 4.20
N PRO A 462 4.49 -29.04 2.93
CA PRO A 462 5.71 -28.75 2.19
C PRO A 462 5.96 -27.24 2.05
N LYS A 463 7.20 -26.91 1.72
CA LYS A 463 7.62 -25.52 1.52
C LYS A 463 6.84 -24.88 0.36
N LEU A 464 6.41 -23.63 0.55
CA LEU A 464 5.96 -22.77 -0.53
C LEU A 464 7.11 -21.82 -0.90
N PRO A 465 7.75 -21.99 -2.08
CA PRO A 465 8.89 -21.17 -2.49
C PRO A 465 8.44 -19.71 -2.70
N ALA A 466 9.16 -18.77 -2.08
CA ALA A 466 8.82 -17.36 -2.08
C ALA A 466 9.12 -16.65 -3.42
N GLU A 467 9.89 -17.30 -4.29
CA GLU A 467 10.25 -16.81 -5.62
C GLU A 467 9.18 -17.17 -6.66
N GLU A 468 8.40 -18.22 -6.41
CA GLU A 468 7.36 -18.70 -7.33
C GLU A 468 5.95 -18.28 -6.91
N THR A 469 5.77 -17.94 -5.63
CA THR A 469 4.46 -17.66 -5.04
C THR A 469 4.47 -16.35 -4.26
N SER A 470 3.39 -15.59 -4.35
CA SER A 470 3.15 -14.44 -3.48
C SER A 470 1.92 -14.70 -2.64
N VAL A 471 1.98 -14.49 -1.34
CA VAL A 471 0.75 -14.40 -0.53
C VAL A 471 -0.16 -13.32 -1.13
N SER A 472 -1.45 -13.60 -1.18
CA SER A 472 -2.49 -12.73 -1.73
C SER A 472 -3.66 -12.53 -0.77
N GLY A 473 -3.79 -13.39 0.23
CA GLY A 473 -4.74 -13.23 1.33
C GLY A 473 -4.36 -14.14 2.49
N LEU A 474 -4.64 -13.69 3.72
CA LEU A 474 -4.52 -14.51 4.91
C LEU A 474 -5.87 -14.56 5.63
N GLY A 475 -6.32 -15.77 5.92
CA GLY A 475 -7.48 -16.06 6.74
C GLY A 475 -7.04 -16.48 8.14
N VAL A 476 -7.82 -16.10 9.14
CA VAL A 476 -7.48 -16.35 10.54
C VAL A 476 -7.70 -17.80 10.96
N ILE A 477 -7.17 -18.17 12.12
CA ILE A 477 -7.35 -19.50 12.70
C ILE A 477 -8.84 -19.73 12.98
N VAL A 478 -9.42 -20.69 12.28
CA VAL A 478 -10.79 -21.15 12.53
C VAL A 478 -10.79 -22.64 12.81
N ASP A 479 -11.83 -23.10 13.50
CA ASP A 479 -12.06 -24.54 13.62
C ASP A 479 -12.40 -25.09 12.23
N ALA A 480 -11.70 -26.14 11.81
CA ALA A 480 -11.95 -26.79 10.53
C ALA A 480 -13.42 -27.24 10.48
N PRO A 481 -14.14 -26.91 9.39
CA PRO A 481 -15.51 -27.36 9.23
C PRO A 481 -15.55 -28.89 9.30
N SER A 482 -16.58 -29.43 9.93
CA SER A 482 -16.86 -30.87 9.84
C SER A 482 -17.18 -31.19 8.37
N THR A 483 -16.26 -31.84 7.68
CA THR A 483 -16.43 -32.31 6.30
C THR A 483 -17.47 -33.40 6.19
#